data_AF-A0A7X7AIN0-F1
#
_entry.id   AF-A0A7X7AIN0-F1
#
_cell.length_a   1.000
_cell.length_b   1.000
_cell.length_c   1.000
_cell.angle_alpha   90.00
_cell.angle_beta   90.00
_cell.angle_gamma   90.00
#
_symmetry.space_group_name_H-M   'P 1'
#
loop_
_entity.id
_entity.type
_entity.pdbx_description
1 polymer ?
#
loop_
_entity_poly.entity_id
_entity_poly.type
_entity_poly.pdbx_seq_one_letter_code
_entity_poly.pdbx_strand_id
1 'polypeptide(L)'
;MSKKQKIMVAALVLVIAGVIVYFTTVRDILRKSRVEQVVTEEEGAVTDAEAEPLNQGNISPITGIACENWNRRPIAVMQPSDVQARPAAGFSEADMVFELPAYTSSVTRLLGVYGCNIPEEIGALRSSRHDHIALAASIDGFFI
;
A
#
# COMPACT_ATOMS: atom_id res chain seq x y z
N MET A 1 43.94 -17.34 36.97
CA MET A 1 43.54 -16.09 36.26
C MET A 1 44.27 -14.90 36.85
N SER A 2 44.97 -14.15 36.01
CA SER A 2 45.62 -12.90 36.44
C SER A 2 44.56 -11.87 36.87
N LYS A 3 44.90 -10.91 37.73
CA LYS A 3 43.97 -9.86 38.19
C LYS A 3 43.29 -9.13 37.02
N LYS A 4 44.01 -8.92 35.91
CA LYS A 4 43.50 -8.31 34.68
C LYS A 4 42.43 -9.17 33.99
N GLN A 5 42.63 -10.49 33.94
CA GLN A 5 41.64 -11.41 33.36
C GLN A 5 40.34 -11.46 34.18
N LYS A 6 40.42 -11.39 35.52
CA LYS A 6 39.22 -11.38 36.38
C LYS A 6 38.38 -10.11 36.17
N ILE A 7 39.05 -8.96 36.03
CA ILE A 7 38.38 -7.68 35.73
C ILE A 7 37.70 -7.73 34.36
N MET A 8 38.37 -8.31 33.35
CA MET A 8 37.81 -8.42 32.00
C MET A 8 36.59 -9.34 31.93
N VAL A 9 36.61 -10.47 32.65
CA VAL A 9 35.45 -11.37 32.74
C VAL A 9 34.30 -10.74 33.52
N ALA A 10 34.57 -10.03 34.61
CA ALA A 10 33.53 -9.32 35.35
C ALA A 10 32.86 -8.22 34.51
N ALA A 11 33.63 -7.48 33.71
CA ALA A 11 33.10 -6.48 32.78
C ALA A 11 32.22 -7.12 31.69
N LEU A 12 32.63 -8.27 31.14
CA LEU A 12 31.86 -9.00 30.14
C LEU A 12 30.51 -9.47 30.69
N VAL A 13 30.49 -10.00 31.92
CA VAL A 13 29.25 -10.44 32.59
C VAL A 13 28.31 -9.26 32.86
N LEU A 14 28.84 -8.10 33.24
CA LEU A 14 28.06 -6.87 33.43
C LEU A 14 27.41 -6.38 32.13
N VAL A 15 28.14 -6.43 31.02
CA VAL A 15 27.59 -6.05 29.71
C VAL A 15 26.48 -7.01 29.30
N ILE A 16 26.68 -8.33 29.47
CA ILE A 16 25.66 -9.33 29.13
C ILE A 16 24.41 -9.15 30.01
N ALA A 17 24.58 -8.92 31.31
CA ALA A 17 23.46 -8.64 32.21
C ALA A 17 22.70 -7.36 31.81
N GLY A 18 23.42 -6.31 31.42
CA GLY A 18 22.82 -5.07 30.90
C GLY A 18 22.01 -5.29 29.62
N VAL A 19 22.51 -6.11 28.70
CA VAL A 19 21.78 -6.49 27.47
C VAL A 19 20.52 -7.28 27.80
N ILE A 20 20.60 -8.25 28.71
CA ILE A 20 19.42 -9.03 29.14
C ILE A 20 18.36 -8.12 29.73
N VAL A 21 18.73 -7.26 30.69
CA VAL A 21 17.80 -6.31 31.32
C VAL A 21 17.18 -5.37 30.29
N TYR A 22 17.97 -4.87 29.34
CA TYR A 22 17.46 -4.01 28.27
C TYR A 22 16.39 -4.71 27.42
N PHE A 23 16.64 -5.96 27.01
CA PHE A 23 15.72 -6.71 26.16
C PHE A 23 14.46 -7.22 26.89
N THR A 24 14.54 -7.46 28.22
CA THR A 24 13.42 -8.00 29.00
C THR A 24 12.54 -6.96 29.69
N THR A 25 13.08 -5.80 30.08
CA THR A 25 12.30 -4.81 30.85
C THR A 25 12.26 -3.45 30.19
N VAL A 26 13.41 -2.91 29.77
CA VAL A 26 13.49 -1.54 29.26
C VAL A 26 12.81 -1.40 27.90
N ARG A 27 13.02 -2.36 26.99
CA ARG A 27 12.42 -2.35 25.64
C ARG A 27 10.90 -2.38 25.68
N ASP A 28 10.31 -3.17 26.57
CA ASP A 28 8.85 -3.31 26.65
C ASP A 28 8.19 -2.07 27.25
N ILE A 29 8.85 -1.40 28.20
CA ILE A 29 8.41 -0.10 28.74
C ILE A 29 8.44 0.97 27.64
N LEU A 30 9.52 1.04 26.86
CA LEU A 30 9.64 2.00 25.75
C LEU A 30 8.61 1.74 24.64
N ARG A 31 8.22 0.47 24.41
CA ARG A 31 7.20 0.10 23.42
C ARG A 31 5.79 0.43 23.91
N LYS A 32 5.50 0.22 25.20
CA LYS A 32 4.18 0.49 25.81
C LYS A 32 3.84 1.98 25.81
N SER A 33 4.85 2.86 25.91
CA SER A 33 4.66 4.32 25.84
C SER A 33 4.45 4.86 24.41
N ARG A 34 4.71 4.08 23.35
CA ARG A 34 4.55 4.51 21.95
C ARG A 34 3.19 4.12 21.37
N VAL A 35 2.47 3.21 22.02
CA VAL A 35 1.08 2.89 21.67
C VAL A 35 0.18 3.88 22.42
N GLU A 36 0.21 5.12 21.95
CA GLU A 36 -0.90 6.04 22.22
C GLU A 36 -2.14 5.39 21.63
N GLN A 37 -3.10 5.06 22.50
CA GLN A 37 -4.31 4.37 22.10
C GLN A 37 -5.04 5.21 21.06
N VAL A 38 -5.22 4.66 19.87
CA VAL A 38 -6.25 5.13 18.94
C VAL A 38 -7.57 4.95 19.70
N VAL A 39 -8.11 6.06 20.21
CA VAL A 39 -9.49 6.12 20.69
C VAL A 39 -10.34 5.94 19.44
N THR A 40 -10.80 4.72 19.22
CA THR A 40 -11.95 4.48 18.35
C THR A 40 -13.14 5.03 19.11
N GLU A 41 -13.57 6.24 18.73
CA GLU A 41 -14.93 6.67 19.03
C GLU A 41 -15.85 5.62 18.39
N GLU A 42 -16.43 4.74 19.21
CA GLU A 42 -17.57 3.92 18.80
C GLU A 42 -18.77 4.85 18.65
N GLU A 43 -18.80 5.57 17.53
CA GLU A 43 -19.98 6.25 17.07
C GLU A 43 -20.88 5.22 16.36
N GLY A 44 -21.94 4.83 17.04
CA GLY A 44 -23.09 4.14 16.46
C GLY A 44 -23.04 2.62 16.54
N ALA A 45 -23.73 2.09 17.55
CA ALA A 45 -24.30 0.75 17.47
C ALA A 45 -25.19 0.67 16.23
N VAL A 46 -24.67 0.06 15.16
CA VAL A 46 -25.46 -0.27 13.97
C VAL A 46 -26.36 -1.42 14.37
N THR A 47 -27.62 -1.12 14.63
CA THR A 47 -28.67 -2.14 14.70
C THR A 47 -28.70 -2.86 13.36
N ASP A 48 -28.65 -4.20 13.39
CA ASP A 48 -28.83 -5.13 12.26
C ASP A 48 -30.25 -5.03 11.64
N ALA A 49 -30.66 -3.82 11.24
CA ALA A 49 -31.72 -3.63 10.28
C ALA A 49 -31.05 -3.73 8.90
N GLU A 50 -31.58 -4.58 8.03
CA GLU A 50 -31.14 -4.78 6.65
C GLU A 50 -30.67 -3.46 6.02
N ALA A 51 -29.35 -3.25 6.02
CA ALA A 51 -28.76 -2.07 5.44
C ALA A 51 -28.89 -2.23 3.93
N GLU A 52 -29.93 -1.63 3.37
CA GLU A 52 -30.04 -1.39 1.94
C GLU A 52 -28.69 -0.87 1.44
N PRO A 53 -28.17 -1.36 0.30
CA PRO A 53 -26.89 -0.92 -0.20
C PRO A 53 -26.88 0.61 -0.30
N LEU A 54 -25.92 1.24 0.37
CA LEU A 54 -25.76 2.71 0.39
C LEU A 54 -25.61 3.28 -1.02
N ASN A 55 -25.20 2.44 -1.96
CA ASN A 55 -24.96 2.76 -3.34
C ASN A 55 -26.20 2.31 -4.12
N GLN A 56 -26.86 3.24 -4.83
CA GLN A 56 -28.01 2.94 -5.68
C GLN A 56 -27.70 3.25 -7.16
N GLY A 57 -28.24 2.42 -8.05
CA GLY A 57 -28.15 2.63 -9.51
C GLY A 57 -26.96 1.93 -10.17
N ASN A 58 -26.43 2.58 -11.21
CA ASN A 58 -25.38 2.10 -12.09
C ASN A 58 -23.99 2.23 -11.43
N ILE A 59 -23.62 1.25 -10.62
CA ILE A 59 -22.44 1.30 -9.74
C ILE A 59 -21.24 0.63 -10.38
N SER A 60 -20.09 1.30 -10.37
CA SER A 60 -18.84 0.70 -10.83
C SER A 60 -18.37 -0.40 -9.89
N PRO A 61 -17.99 -1.58 -10.40
CA PRO A 61 -17.47 -2.68 -9.58
C PRO A 61 -16.09 -2.37 -8.98
N ILE A 62 -15.38 -1.36 -9.49
CA ILE A 62 -14.04 -0.98 -9.04
C ILE A 62 -14.12 0.07 -7.94
N THR A 63 -14.88 1.15 -8.15
CA THR A 63 -14.93 2.29 -7.22
C THR A 63 -16.05 2.19 -6.21
N GLY A 64 -17.10 1.41 -6.49
CA GLY A 64 -18.33 1.37 -5.70
C GLY A 64 -19.19 2.62 -5.82
N ILE A 65 -18.86 3.55 -6.73
CA ILE A 65 -19.58 4.81 -6.95
C ILE A 65 -20.44 4.69 -8.22
N ALA A 66 -21.58 5.38 -8.23
CA ALA A 66 -22.43 5.46 -9.43
C ALA A 66 -21.72 6.25 -10.54
N CYS A 67 -21.66 5.69 -11.75
CA CYS A 67 -21.12 6.37 -12.92
C CYS A 67 -21.82 5.93 -14.21
N GLU A 68 -21.76 6.77 -15.25
CA GLU A 68 -22.45 6.49 -16.52
C GLU A 68 -21.90 5.21 -17.19
N ASN A 69 -20.57 5.05 -17.19
CA ASN A 69 -19.86 3.96 -17.85
C ASN A 69 -19.56 2.76 -16.93
N TRP A 70 -20.38 2.53 -15.91
CA TRP A 70 -20.12 1.52 -14.87
C TRP A 70 -19.87 0.08 -15.39
N ASN A 71 -20.50 -0.31 -16.50
CA ASN A 71 -20.40 -1.65 -17.12
C ASN A 71 -19.43 -1.69 -18.31
N ARG A 72 -18.61 -0.65 -18.49
CA ARG A 72 -17.60 -0.62 -19.55
C ARG A 72 -16.44 -1.53 -19.16
N ARG A 73 -15.88 -2.22 -20.16
CA ARG A 73 -14.62 -2.96 -19.99
C ARG A 73 -13.51 -1.98 -19.56
N PRO A 74 -12.85 -2.19 -18.40
CA PRO A 74 -11.80 -1.28 -17.93
C PRO A 74 -10.65 -1.20 -18.93
N ILE A 75 -10.03 -0.04 -19.06
CA ILE A 75 -8.79 0.13 -19.82
C ILE A 75 -7.64 0.20 -18.82
N ALA A 76 -6.65 -0.66 -18.98
CA ALA A 76 -5.50 -0.76 -18.09
C ALA A 76 -4.24 -0.32 -18.84
N VAL A 77 -3.57 0.73 -18.39
CA VAL A 77 -2.49 1.39 -19.14
C VAL A 77 -1.21 1.44 -18.33
N MET A 78 -0.10 0.97 -18.90
CA MET A 78 1.21 1.02 -18.25
C MET A 78 1.90 2.37 -18.42
N GLN A 79 2.08 3.07 -17.30
CA GLN A 79 2.65 4.40 -17.21
C GLN A 79 3.90 4.43 -16.30
N PRO A 80 4.81 5.41 -16.46
CA PRO A 80 6.01 5.55 -15.63
C PRO A 80 5.70 6.09 -14.24
N SER A 81 6.53 5.71 -13.25
CA SER A 81 6.61 6.38 -11.94
C SER A 81 7.83 7.31 -11.80
N ASP A 82 8.67 7.37 -12.86
CA ASP A 82 9.92 8.12 -12.91
C ASP A 82 9.73 9.60 -12.56
N VAL A 83 10.65 10.17 -11.78
CA VAL A 83 10.60 11.60 -11.40
C VAL A 83 10.59 12.52 -12.61
N GLN A 84 11.29 12.15 -13.68
CA GLN A 84 11.38 12.94 -14.91
C GLN A 84 10.08 12.95 -15.73
N ALA A 85 9.16 12.00 -15.47
CA ALA A 85 7.87 11.92 -16.13
C ALA A 85 6.76 12.63 -15.36
N ARG A 86 7.10 13.36 -14.27
CA ARG A 86 6.14 14.08 -13.44
C ARG A 86 5.96 15.52 -13.96
N PRO A 87 4.73 16.05 -13.97
CA PRO A 87 3.48 15.39 -13.56
C PRO A 87 3.00 14.36 -14.60
N ALA A 88 2.51 13.21 -14.12
CA ALA A 88 1.96 12.20 -15.00
C ALA A 88 0.50 12.54 -15.34
N ALA A 89 0.17 12.58 -16.64
CA ALA A 89 -1.17 12.87 -17.12
C ALA A 89 -2.12 11.66 -16.97
N GLY A 90 -3.39 11.96 -16.71
CA GLY A 90 -4.50 11.01 -16.72
C GLY A 90 -4.87 10.38 -15.37
N PHE A 91 -3.96 10.30 -14.39
CA PHE A 91 -4.23 9.57 -13.14
C PHE A 91 -5.36 10.13 -12.27
N SER A 92 -5.71 11.41 -12.42
CA SER A 92 -6.87 12.00 -11.72
C SER A 92 -8.20 11.36 -12.11
N GLU A 93 -8.25 10.72 -13.29
CA GLU A 93 -9.43 10.04 -13.81
C GLU A 93 -9.35 8.51 -13.70
N ALA A 94 -8.27 7.99 -13.11
CA ALA A 94 -8.13 6.55 -12.88
C ALA A 94 -9.02 6.12 -11.72
N ASP A 95 -9.75 5.01 -11.92
CA ASP A 95 -10.55 4.37 -10.87
C ASP A 95 -9.67 3.62 -9.87
N MET A 96 -8.53 3.13 -10.34
CA MET A 96 -7.55 2.40 -9.55
C MET A 96 -6.16 2.55 -10.18
N VAL A 97 -5.12 2.62 -9.34
CA VAL A 97 -3.72 2.67 -9.79
C VAL A 97 -2.91 1.66 -9.00
N PHE A 98 -2.23 0.75 -9.70
CA PHE A 98 -1.29 -0.19 -9.08
C PHE A 98 0.15 0.27 -9.28
N GLU A 99 0.94 0.30 -8.22
CA GLU A 99 2.39 0.45 -8.32
C GLU A 99 3.06 -0.92 -8.29
N LEU A 100 3.79 -1.25 -9.35
CA LEU A 100 4.38 -2.56 -9.57
C LEU A 100 5.89 -2.45 -9.80
N PRO A 101 6.70 -3.42 -9.31
CA PRO A 101 8.12 -3.45 -9.57
C PRO A 101 8.39 -3.77 -11.05
N ALA A 102 9.21 -2.94 -11.69
CA ALA A 102 9.46 -3.01 -13.13
C ALA A 102 10.68 -3.87 -13.52
N TYR A 103 11.65 -3.95 -12.61
CA TYR A 103 12.92 -4.66 -12.71
C TYR A 103 13.46 -4.92 -11.30
N THR A 104 14.65 -5.50 -11.16
CA THR A 104 15.34 -5.58 -9.86
C THR A 104 15.58 -4.18 -9.30
N SER A 105 15.36 -3.98 -7.99
CA SER A 105 15.55 -2.72 -7.24
C SER A 105 14.33 -1.78 -7.19
N SER A 106 14.57 -0.49 -6.90
CA SER A 106 13.61 0.57 -6.58
C SER A 106 12.89 1.20 -7.78
N VAL A 107 12.87 0.54 -8.94
CA VAL A 107 12.19 1.05 -10.13
C VAL A 107 10.80 0.44 -10.19
N THR A 108 9.79 1.29 -10.09
CA THR A 108 8.39 0.92 -10.20
C THR A 108 7.77 1.45 -11.50
N ARG A 109 6.59 0.95 -11.83
CA ARG A 109 5.70 1.50 -12.86
C ARG A 109 4.29 1.53 -12.30
N LEU A 110 3.46 2.38 -12.90
CA LEU A 110 2.08 2.58 -12.49
C LEU A 110 1.16 1.99 -13.56
N LEU A 111 0.28 1.07 -13.17
CA LEU A 111 -0.81 0.58 -14.01
C LEU A 111 -2.07 1.39 -13.67
N GLY A 112 -2.45 2.32 -14.53
CA GLY A 112 -3.70 3.08 -14.39
C GLY A 112 -4.86 2.27 -14.95
N VAL A 113 -5.94 2.13 -14.19
CA VAL A 113 -7.16 1.45 -14.58
C VAL A 113 -8.29 2.45 -14.69
N TYR A 114 -8.93 2.48 -15.86
CA TYR A 114 -9.92 3.48 -16.26
C TYR A 114 -11.22 2.79 -16.69
N GLY A 115 -12.28 2.87 -15.87
CA GLY A 115 -13.60 2.28 -16.10
C GLY A 115 -14.71 3.33 -16.20
N CYS A 116 -14.90 4.15 -15.16
CA CYS A 116 -15.91 5.22 -15.17
C CYS A 116 -15.54 6.35 -16.13
N ASN A 117 -14.31 6.83 -16.05
CA ASN A 117 -13.79 7.93 -16.86
C ASN A 117 -12.67 7.46 -17.79
N ILE A 118 -12.41 8.22 -18.86
CA ILE A 118 -11.27 8.03 -19.76
C ILE A 118 -10.61 9.40 -19.89
N PRO A 119 -9.33 9.53 -19.51
CA PRO A 119 -8.63 10.80 -19.63
C PRO A 119 -8.47 11.20 -21.09
N GLU A 120 -8.56 12.50 -21.35
CA GLU A 120 -8.31 13.08 -22.68
C GLU A 120 -6.88 12.78 -23.16
N GLU A 121 -5.91 12.87 -22.24
CA GLU A 121 -4.50 12.59 -22.51
C GLU A 121 -3.93 11.63 -21.47
N ILE A 122 -3.27 10.59 -21.97
CA ILE A 122 -2.41 9.72 -21.18
C ILE A 122 -0.97 10.09 -21.55
N GLY A 123 -0.16 10.37 -20.54
CA GLY A 123 1.23 10.77 -20.72
C GLY A 123 2.12 9.66 -21.30
N ALA A 124 3.40 9.65 -20.94
CA ALA A 124 4.31 8.64 -21.44
C ALA A 124 3.82 7.21 -21.13
N LEU A 125 3.94 6.31 -22.11
CA LEU A 125 3.68 4.87 -21.96
C LEU A 125 4.97 4.12 -21.66
N ARG A 126 4.86 2.99 -20.95
CA ARG A 126 6.00 2.13 -20.62
C ARG A 126 5.75 0.69 -21.02
N SER A 127 6.85 -0.01 -21.32
CA SER A 127 6.80 -1.45 -21.59
C SER A 127 6.17 -2.23 -20.45
N SER A 128 5.35 -3.20 -20.82
CA SER A 128 4.74 -4.15 -19.91
C SER A 128 5.73 -5.22 -19.44
N ARG A 129 5.29 -5.97 -18.43
CA ARG A 129 5.93 -7.15 -17.85
C ARG A 129 4.86 -8.22 -17.64
N HIS A 130 5.27 -9.46 -17.46
CA HIS A 130 4.37 -10.62 -17.43
C HIS A 130 3.33 -10.51 -16.30
N ASP A 131 3.72 -10.01 -15.14
CA ASP A 131 2.88 -9.73 -13.98
C ASP A 131 1.85 -8.63 -14.25
N HIS A 132 2.21 -7.57 -14.98
CA HIS A 132 1.26 -6.52 -15.35
C HIS A 132 0.10 -7.05 -16.19
N ILE A 133 0.40 -7.96 -17.14
CA ILE A 133 -0.59 -8.57 -18.02
C ILE A 133 -1.54 -9.46 -17.21
N ALA A 134 -1.00 -10.26 -16.28
CA ALA A 134 -1.82 -11.09 -15.39
C ALA A 134 -2.76 -10.23 -14.53
N LEU A 135 -2.27 -9.09 -14.03
CA LEU A 135 -3.09 -8.17 -13.23
C LEU A 135 -4.20 -7.53 -14.07
N ALA A 136 -3.88 -7.01 -15.26
CA ALA A 136 -4.89 -6.45 -16.16
C ALA A 136 -5.93 -7.50 -16.58
N ALA A 137 -5.52 -8.76 -16.82
CA ALA A 137 -6.42 -9.85 -17.14
C ALA A 137 -7.36 -10.20 -15.97
N SER A 138 -6.91 -10.07 -14.71
CA SER A 138 -7.73 -10.38 -13.53
C SER A 138 -8.96 -9.47 -13.38
N ILE A 139 -8.91 -8.27 -13.97
CA ILE A 139 -10.02 -7.29 -13.99
C ILE A 139 -10.71 -7.22 -15.36
N ASP A 140 -10.46 -8.20 -16.24
CA ASP A 140 -10.88 -8.21 -17.65
C ASP A 140 -10.56 -6.89 -18.39
N GLY A 141 -9.41 -6.29 -18.09
CA GLY A 141 -9.01 -5.01 -18.64
C GLY A 141 -8.50 -5.11 -20.09
N PHE A 142 -8.88 -4.14 -20.92
CA PHE A 142 -8.20 -3.90 -22.20
C PHE A 142 -6.84 -3.26 -21.91
N PHE A 143 -5.77 -4.03 -22.13
CA PHE A 143 -4.42 -3.66 -21.72
C PHE A 143 -3.64 -2.92 -22.80
N ILE A 144 -3.00 -1.81 -22.41
CA ILE A 144 -2.16 -0.92 -23.24
C ILE A 144 -0.76 -0.81 -22.64
#